data_AF-A0A2K1JV72-F1
#
_entry.id   AF-A0A2K1JV72-F1
#
_cell.length_a   1.000
_cell.length_b   1.000
_cell.length_c   1.000
_cell.angle_alpha   90.00
_cell.angle_beta   90.00
_cell.angle_gamma   90.00
#
_symmetry.space_group_name_H-M   'P 1'
#
loop_
_entity.id
_entity.type
_entity.pdbx_description
1 polymer ?
#
loop_
_entity_poly.entity_id
_entity_poly.type
_entity_poly.pdbx_seq_one_letter_code
_entity_poly.pdbx_strand_id
1 'polypeptide(L)'
;MGTTAIVPEDSVSVPESKLCQECKKSEWKYKCPRCDLRSCGLDCVKAHKARTGCSGKRDRTAFVPLAEFCDNVLVSDYNLLEEMLRQTEAAKRARAPLGAPKNEMHPAMKSLQQQCKMRDTALVYWPHGMSKRKSNSTFFDRKRKCIFWRIEWTFEGTDVRIVNARVDENSTLKSLIEKHFEARADNVPVITQLRHFTRCHITELKLYFQKEPCEGNKKIYYELDMESTVRSQLSHKTVFEFLVIHVALSADPVKFPVVISQPPPPAAPAPPVFEVNPVDEEPQGKFFREEDIEEGEFVP
;
A
#
# COMPACT_ATOMS: atom_id res chain seq x y z
N MET A 1 -38.27 47.47 6.28
CA MET A 1 -39.37 46.48 6.26
C MET A 1 -38.90 45.37 5.35
N GLY A 2 -38.24 44.31 5.81
CA GLY A 2 -38.70 43.39 6.84
C GLY A 2 -39.10 42.10 6.13
N THR A 3 -38.63 40.95 6.61
CA THR A 3 -39.01 39.57 6.23
C THR A 3 -38.46 39.06 4.87
N THR A 4 -37.87 37.87 4.71
CA THR A 4 -37.77 36.69 5.58
C THR A 4 -36.56 35.85 5.14
N ALA A 5 -35.80 35.34 6.10
CA ALA A 5 -34.77 34.33 5.89
C ALA A 5 -35.41 33.01 5.42
N ILE A 6 -34.90 32.44 4.34
CA ILE A 6 -35.22 31.08 3.93
C ILE A 6 -34.32 30.15 4.74
N VAL A 7 -34.92 29.51 5.74
CA VAL A 7 -34.34 28.40 6.50
C VAL A 7 -34.44 27.14 5.63
N PRO A 8 -33.40 26.29 5.52
CA PRO A 8 -33.56 24.98 4.92
C PRO A 8 -34.18 24.04 5.96
N GLU A 9 -35.45 23.68 5.75
CA GLU A 9 -36.17 22.68 6.53
C GLU A 9 -35.63 21.26 6.27
N ASP A 10 -35.23 20.64 7.38
CA ASP A 10 -35.43 19.25 7.77
C ASP A 10 -35.18 18.12 6.77
N SER A 11 -34.12 17.38 7.10
CA SER A 11 -33.87 16.00 6.70
C SER A 11 -35.10 15.12 6.97
N VAL A 12 -35.75 14.69 5.89
CA VAL A 12 -36.81 13.68 5.92
C VAL A 12 -36.23 12.36 6.45
N SER A 13 -36.38 12.12 7.75
CA SER A 13 -36.06 10.84 8.38
C SER A 13 -37.11 9.81 7.99
N VAL A 14 -36.78 8.93 7.05
CA VAL A 14 -37.60 7.75 6.71
C VAL A 14 -37.83 6.94 7.99
N PRO A 15 -39.07 6.55 8.33
CA PRO A 15 -39.36 5.81 9.55
C PRO A 15 -38.63 4.46 9.52
N GLU A 16 -37.63 4.33 10.37
CA GLU A 16 -36.86 3.10 10.50
C GLU A 16 -37.75 1.96 11.01
N SER A 17 -37.84 0.87 10.23
CA SER A 17 -38.54 -0.33 10.65
C SER A 17 -37.97 -0.86 11.97
N LYS A 18 -38.85 -1.03 12.97
CA LYS A 18 -38.52 -1.57 14.29
C LYS A 18 -38.28 -3.09 14.27
N LEU A 19 -38.57 -3.76 13.15
CA LEU A 19 -38.45 -5.22 13.05
C LEU A 19 -37.03 -5.68 12.72
N CYS A 20 -36.72 -6.90 13.15
CA CYS A 20 -35.51 -7.63 12.79
C CYS A 20 -35.40 -7.80 11.27
N GLN A 21 -34.26 -7.46 10.69
CA GLN A 21 -34.04 -7.56 9.25
C GLN A 21 -33.82 -8.99 8.76
N GLU A 22 -33.41 -9.91 9.63
CA GLU A 22 -33.28 -11.34 9.27
C GLU A 22 -34.61 -12.09 9.36
N CYS A 23 -35.26 -12.10 10.53
CA CYS A 23 -36.44 -12.93 10.74
C CYS A 23 -37.76 -12.20 10.51
N LYS A 24 -37.78 -10.85 10.55
CA LYS A 24 -38.97 -10.00 10.43
C LYS A 24 -40.12 -10.30 11.39
N LYS A 25 -39.90 -11.14 12.42
CA LYS A 25 -40.92 -11.59 13.38
C LYS A 25 -40.97 -10.77 14.66
N SER A 26 -39.83 -10.25 15.09
CA SER A 26 -39.68 -9.55 16.37
C SER A 26 -38.93 -8.24 16.18
N GLU A 27 -39.05 -7.33 17.14
CA GLU A 27 -38.30 -6.09 17.14
C GLU A 27 -36.79 -6.34 17.22
N TRP A 28 -36.00 -5.46 16.59
CA TRP A 28 -34.54 -5.59 16.61
C TRP A 28 -33.98 -5.18 17.99
N LYS A 29 -32.88 -5.84 18.38
CA LYS A 29 -32.18 -5.57 19.66
C LYS A 29 -30.69 -5.27 19.45
N TYR A 30 -30.09 -5.83 18.41
CA TYR A 30 -28.66 -5.72 18.15
C TYR A 30 -28.40 -5.24 16.73
N LYS A 31 -27.33 -4.45 16.57
CA LYS A 31 -26.83 -3.98 15.28
C LYS A 31 -25.46 -4.57 15.01
N CYS A 32 -25.27 -5.15 13.82
CA CYS A 32 -24.00 -5.74 13.44
C CYS A 32 -22.95 -4.65 13.16
N PRO A 33 -21.78 -4.63 13.83
CA PRO A 33 -20.82 -3.53 13.71
C PRO A 33 -20.06 -3.50 12.36
N ARG A 34 -20.30 -4.47 11.46
CA ARG A 34 -19.67 -4.53 10.14
C ARG A 34 -20.59 -4.10 9.00
N CYS A 35 -21.83 -4.59 9.02
CA CYS A 35 -22.80 -4.38 7.94
C CYS A 35 -24.08 -3.67 8.40
N ASP A 36 -24.08 -3.17 9.65
CA ASP A 36 -25.19 -2.44 10.26
C ASP A 36 -26.53 -3.18 10.33
N LEU A 37 -26.52 -4.49 10.06
CA LEU A 37 -27.70 -5.32 10.02
C LEU A 37 -28.34 -5.48 11.41
N ARG A 38 -29.65 -5.27 11.47
CA ARG A 38 -30.45 -5.29 12.69
C ARG A 38 -31.00 -6.69 12.95
N SER A 39 -30.74 -7.21 14.13
CA SER A 39 -31.10 -8.57 14.55
C SER A 39 -31.80 -8.56 15.91
N CYS A 40 -32.74 -9.47 16.13
CA CYS A 40 -33.48 -9.58 17.41
C CYS A 40 -32.78 -10.49 18.45
N GLY A 41 -31.78 -11.28 18.05
CA GLY A 41 -31.15 -12.26 18.92
C GLY A 41 -30.03 -13.05 18.24
N LEU A 42 -29.40 -13.95 19.00
CA LEU A 42 -28.21 -14.69 18.59
C LEU A 42 -28.42 -15.53 17.33
N ASP A 43 -29.60 -16.14 17.17
CA ASP A 43 -29.90 -16.97 15.99
C ASP A 43 -29.94 -16.12 14.72
N CYS A 44 -30.51 -14.92 14.78
CA CYS A 44 -30.47 -13.96 13.67
C CYS A 44 -29.06 -13.42 13.43
N VAL A 45 -28.25 -13.25 14.49
CA VAL A 45 -26.84 -12.88 14.33
C VAL A 45 -26.07 -13.98 13.59
N LYS A 46 -26.23 -15.24 13.96
CA LYS A 46 -25.56 -16.37 13.31
C LYS A 46 -26.07 -16.60 11.89
N ALA A 47 -27.38 -16.54 11.68
CA ALA A 47 -28.00 -16.74 10.38
C ALA A 47 -27.51 -15.71 9.34
N HIS A 48 -27.46 -14.41 9.69
CA HIS A 48 -26.95 -13.42 8.75
C HIS A 48 -25.45 -13.62 8.46
N LYS A 49 -24.64 -13.94 9.47
CA LYS A 49 -23.20 -14.18 9.27
C LYS A 49 -22.96 -15.35 8.32
N ALA A 50 -23.72 -16.43 8.45
CA ALA A 50 -23.65 -17.58 7.54
C ALA A 50 -24.13 -17.21 6.13
N ARG A 51 -25.25 -16.50 6.02
CA ARG A 51 -25.87 -16.12 4.74
C ARG A 51 -25.05 -15.10 3.95
N THR A 52 -24.45 -14.13 4.63
CA THR A 52 -23.71 -13.00 4.02
C THR A 52 -22.20 -13.14 4.07
N GLY A 53 -21.67 -14.17 4.73
CA GLY A 53 -20.23 -14.30 5.00
C GLY A 53 -19.67 -13.19 5.90
N CYS A 54 -20.54 -12.48 6.64
CA CYS A 54 -20.13 -11.34 7.46
C CYS A 54 -19.30 -11.79 8.68
N SER A 55 -18.12 -11.19 8.88
CA SER A 55 -17.29 -11.48 10.08
C SER A 55 -17.92 -10.94 11.37
N GLY A 56 -18.79 -9.93 11.27
CA GLY A 56 -19.35 -9.20 12.41
C GLY A 56 -18.32 -8.42 13.24
N LYS A 57 -17.14 -8.13 12.67
CA LYS A 57 -16.14 -7.24 13.25
C LYS A 57 -16.11 -5.94 12.46
N ARG A 58 -16.17 -4.79 13.14
CA ARG A 58 -16.03 -3.46 12.52
C ARG A 58 -14.72 -3.41 11.74
N ASP A 59 -14.78 -2.87 10.52
CA ASP A 59 -13.57 -2.53 9.78
C ASP A 59 -13.00 -1.25 10.37
N ARG A 60 -11.95 -1.39 11.19
CA ARG A 60 -11.28 -0.25 11.84
C ARG A 60 -10.32 0.48 10.91
N THR A 61 -10.06 -0.08 9.71
CA THR A 61 -9.09 0.44 8.75
C THR A 61 -9.74 0.97 7.47
N ALA A 62 -11.07 1.10 7.48
CA ALA A 62 -11.80 1.66 6.36
C ALA A 62 -11.39 3.12 6.13
N PHE A 63 -11.26 3.51 4.86
CA PHE A 63 -10.95 4.87 4.49
C PHE A 63 -12.10 5.80 4.88
N VAL A 64 -11.78 6.88 5.61
CA VAL A 64 -12.71 7.96 5.94
C VAL A 64 -12.24 9.22 5.20
N PRO A 65 -13.08 9.83 4.34
CA PRO A 65 -12.77 11.10 3.70
C PRO A 65 -12.53 12.18 4.75
N LEU A 66 -11.63 13.13 4.47
CA LEU A 66 -11.28 14.19 5.43
C LEU A 66 -12.49 15.03 5.87
N ALA A 67 -13.51 15.18 5.01
CA ALA A 67 -14.75 15.89 5.33
C ALA A 67 -15.60 15.18 6.41
N GLU A 68 -15.47 13.86 6.55
CA GLU A 68 -16.19 13.03 7.53
C GLU A 68 -15.31 12.67 8.74
N PHE A 69 -14.05 13.13 8.76
CA PHE A 69 -13.11 12.88 9.84
C PHE A 69 -13.48 13.70 11.06
N CYS A 70 -13.99 13.02 12.10
CA CYS A 70 -14.37 13.63 13.38
C CYS A 70 -13.61 13.00 14.55
N ASP A 71 -13.72 13.61 15.74
CA ASP A 71 -13.02 13.17 16.96
C ASP A 71 -13.24 11.69 17.30
N ASN A 72 -14.42 11.14 17.00
CA ASN A 72 -14.71 9.72 17.20
C ASN A 72 -13.84 8.81 16.31
N VAL A 73 -13.55 9.24 15.07
CA VAL A 73 -12.65 8.53 14.16
C VAL A 73 -11.22 8.66 14.67
N LEU A 74 -10.80 9.85 15.08
CA LEU A 74 -9.48 10.08 15.67
C LEU A 74 -9.23 9.19 16.89
N VAL A 75 -10.17 9.14 17.84
CA VAL A 75 -10.07 8.30 19.05
C VAL A 75 -10.05 6.81 18.69
N SER A 76 -10.84 6.40 17.69
CA SER A 76 -10.82 5.03 17.17
C SER A 76 -9.44 4.66 16.62
N ASP A 77 -8.84 5.55 15.83
CA ASP A 77 -7.52 5.34 15.22
C ASP A 77 -6.40 5.35 16.26
N TYR A 78 -6.46 6.26 17.22
CA TYR A 78 -5.54 6.30 18.36
C TYR A 78 -5.58 4.98 19.15
N ASN A 79 -6.79 4.51 19.51
CA ASN A 79 -6.96 3.25 20.22
C ASN A 79 -6.45 2.04 19.42
N LEU A 80 -6.63 2.07 18.09
CA LEU A 80 -6.07 1.05 17.21
C LEU A 80 -4.53 1.03 17.27
N LEU A 81 -3.88 2.20 17.18
CA LEU A 81 -2.43 2.30 17.25
C LEU A 81 -1.88 1.85 18.61
N GLU A 82 -2.53 2.23 19.70
CA GLU A 82 -2.20 1.79 21.06
C GLU A 82 -2.35 0.27 21.23
N GLU A 83 -3.40 -0.33 20.67
CA GLU A 83 -3.57 -1.78 20.68
C GLU A 83 -2.45 -2.49 19.92
N MET A 84 -2.06 -1.96 18.75
CA MET A 84 -0.96 -2.51 17.94
C MET A 84 0.40 -2.37 18.63
N LEU A 85 0.64 -1.24 19.31
CA LEU A 85 1.84 -1.03 20.11
C LEU A 85 1.92 -2.04 21.25
N ARG A 86 0.81 -2.25 21.98
CA ARG A 86 0.73 -3.22 23.07
C ARG A 86 1.02 -4.65 22.60
N GLN A 87 0.48 -5.06 21.45
CA GLN A 87 0.76 -6.37 20.86
C GLN A 87 2.23 -6.51 20.46
N THR A 88 2.81 -5.45 19.88
CA THR A 88 4.23 -5.43 19.49
C THR A 88 5.14 -5.54 20.71
N GLU A 89 4.87 -4.80 21.77
CA GLU A 89 5.64 -4.86 23.03
C GLU A 89 5.51 -6.22 23.73
N ALA A 90 4.31 -6.82 23.72
CA ALA A 90 4.11 -8.17 24.24
C ALA A 90 4.96 -9.19 23.44
N ALA A 91 4.98 -9.10 22.11
CA ALA A 91 5.79 -9.96 21.27
C ALA A 91 7.31 -9.74 21.47
N LYS A 92 7.75 -8.49 21.63
CA LYS A 92 9.15 -8.17 21.98
C LYS A 92 9.55 -8.80 23.31
N ARG A 93 8.72 -8.63 24.36
CA ARG A 93 8.95 -9.22 25.69
C ARG A 93 8.98 -10.75 25.65
N ALA A 94 8.08 -11.38 24.89
CA ALA A 94 8.07 -12.83 24.71
C ALA A 94 9.34 -13.36 24.01
N ARG A 95 9.97 -12.54 23.14
CA ARG A 95 11.20 -12.90 22.42
C ARG A 95 12.50 -12.57 23.18
N ALA A 96 12.45 -11.67 24.16
CA ALA A 96 13.64 -11.23 24.90
C ALA A 96 14.41 -12.39 25.60
N PRO A 97 13.75 -13.37 26.24
CA PRO A 97 14.44 -14.50 26.90
C PRO A 97 15.13 -15.45 25.92
N LEU A 98 14.76 -15.44 24.63
CA LEU A 98 15.30 -16.34 23.60
C LEU A 98 16.60 -15.81 22.98
N GLY A 99 17.15 -14.71 23.49
CA GLY A 99 18.26 -14.01 22.84
C GLY A 99 17.79 -13.47 21.49
N ALA A 100 17.04 -12.36 21.50
CA ALA A 100 16.49 -11.80 20.28
C ALA A 100 17.61 -11.63 19.23
N PRO A 101 17.54 -12.31 18.08
CA PRO A 101 18.45 -12.00 16.99
C PRO A 101 18.25 -10.51 16.72
N LYS A 102 19.33 -9.73 16.73
CA LYS A 102 19.27 -8.34 16.29
C LYS A 102 18.52 -8.36 14.97
N ASN A 103 17.58 -7.43 14.78
CA ASN A 103 16.72 -7.33 13.59
C ASN A 103 17.55 -6.90 12.35
N GLU A 104 18.74 -7.46 12.22
CA GLU A 104 19.73 -7.20 11.22
C GLU A 104 19.33 -7.97 9.98
N MET A 105 19.11 -7.21 8.93
CA MET A 105 18.85 -7.73 7.61
C MET A 105 19.98 -8.71 7.21
N HIS A 106 19.60 -9.88 6.68
CA HIS A 106 20.54 -10.94 6.32
C HIS A 106 21.64 -10.40 5.36
N PRO A 107 22.92 -10.77 5.52
CA PRO A 107 24.03 -10.20 4.72
C PRO A 107 23.81 -10.27 3.21
N ALA A 108 23.20 -11.35 2.70
CA ALA A 108 22.88 -11.49 1.29
C ALA A 108 21.90 -10.42 0.79
N MET A 109 20.94 -10.01 1.62
CA MET A 109 19.99 -8.94 1.28
C MET A 109 20.66 -7.57 1.32
N LYS A 110 21.52 -7.31 2.31
CA LYS A 110 22.33 -6.08 2.37
C LYS A 110 23.17 -5.95 1.10
N SER A 111 23.81 -7.05 0.71
CA SER A 111 24.59 -7.15 -0.53
C SER A 111 23.73 -6.91 -1.77
N LEU A 112 22.54 -7.52 -1.88
CA LEU A 112 21.63 -7.28 -3.00
C LEU A 112 21.16 -5.82 -3.07
N GLN A 113 20.78 -5.22 -1.94
CA GLN A 113 20.35 -3.82 -1.88
C GLN A 113 21.47 -2.86 -2.32
N GLN A 114 22.71 -3.12 -1.88
CA GLN A 114 23.88 -2.37 -2.34
C GLN A 114 24.10 -2.52 -3.85
N GLN A 115 23.98 -3.74 -4.39
CA GLN A 115 24.10 -4.00 -5.82
C GLN A 115 23.01 -3.33 -6.67
N CYS A 116 21.80 -3.20 -6.13
CA CYS A 116 20.72 -2.42 -6.76
C CYS A 116 21.07 -0.92 -6.76
N LYS A 117 21.55 -0.39 -5.62
CA LYS A 117 21.95 1.02 -5.50
C LYS A 117 23.09 1.38 -6.46
N MET A 118 24.04 0.48 -6.68
CA MET A 118 25.11 0.65 -7.68
C MET A 118 24.61 0.68 -9.14
N ARG A 119 23.34 0.30 -9.37
CA ARG A 119 22.65 0.33 -10.66
C ARG A 119 21.53 1.38 -10.67
N ASP A 120 21.63 2.37 -9.78
CA ASP A 120 20.63 3.43 -9.58
C ASP A 120 19.21 2.93 -9.32
N THR A 121 19.05 1.69 -8.85
CA THR A 121 17.75 1.10 -8.51
C THR A 121 17.59 1.06 -6.99
N ALA A 122 16.52 1.64 -6.47
CA ALA A 122 16.23 1.59 -5.04
C ALA A 122 15.42 0.32 -4.70
N LEU A 123 16.04 -0.65 -4.02
CA LEU A 123 15.34 -1.83 -3.51
C LEU A 123 14.90 -1.63 -2.07
N VAL A 124 13.59 -1.75 -1.82
CA VAL A 124 12.97 -1.69 -0.50
C VAL A 124 12.36 -3.05 -0.17
N TYR A 125 12.68 -3.63 0.98
CA TYR A 125 12.09 -4.90 1.43
C TYR A 125 10.82 -4.67 2.25
N TRP A 126 9.85 -5.58 2.12
CA TRP A 126 8.72 -5.61 3.04
C TRP A 126 9.17 -6.08 4.44
N PRO A 127 8.44 -5.68 5.50
CA PRO A 127 8.67 -6.21 6.84
C PRO A 127 8.65 -7.74 6.87
N HIS A 128 9.43 -8.32 7.77
CA HIS A 128 9.43 -9.75 8.01
C HIS A 128 8.02 -10.25 8.37
N GLY A 129 7.64 -11.41 7.86
CA GLY A 129 6.32 -12.02 8.09
C GLY A 129 5.28 -11.72 7.00
N MET A 130 5.45 -10.66 6.20
CA MET A 130 4.57 -10.33 5.08
C MET A 130 4.63 -11.42 3.98
N SER A 131 3.49 -11.74 3.37
CA SER A 131 3.42 -12.77 2.30
C SER A 131 4.33 -12.43 1.13
N LYS A 132 4.37 -11.17 0.70
CA LYS A 132 5.25 -10.70 -0.38
C LYS A 132 6.73 -10.94 -0.07
N ARG A 133 7.13 -10.76 1.21
CA ARG A 133 8.49 -11.05 1.69
C ARG A 133 8.84 -12.54 1.60
N LYS A 134 7.89 -13.42 1.93
CA LYS A 134 8.06 -14.89 1.87
C LYS A 134 8.17 -15.41 0.44
N SER A 135 7.43 -14.80 -0.49
CA SER A 135 7.42 -15.19 -1.90
C SER A 135 8.62 -14.67 -2.70
N ASN A 136 9.44 -13.77 -2.13
CA ASN A 136 10.54 -13.18 -2.89
C ASN A 136 11.63 -14.21 -3.19
N SER A 137 11.97 -14.31 -4.47
CA SER A 137 13.06 -15.13 -4.99
C SER A 137 14.15 -14.30 -5.66
N THR A 138 14.12 -12.97 -5.53
CA THR A 138 15.13 -12.05 -6.07
C THR A 138 16.45 -12.21 -5.33
N PHE A 139 17.55 -12.39 -6.06
CA PHE A 139 18.88 -12.56 -5.48
C PHE A 139 19.98 -11.99 -6.39
N PHE A 140 21.14 -11.72 -5.81
CA PHE A 140 22.33 -11.33 -6.56
C PHE A 140 23.26 -12.52 -6.74
N ASP A 141 23.57 -12.87 -7.99
CA ASP A 141 24.59 -13.86 -8.30
C ASP A 141 25.97 -13.19 -8.37
N ARG A 142 26.82 -13.49 -7.38
CA ARG A 142 28.17 -12.94 -7.29
C ARG A 142 29.09 -13.41 -8.42
N LYS A 143 28.91 -14.64 -8.94
CA LYS A 143 29.77 -15.19 -10.00
C LYS A 143 29.48 -14.49 -11.32
N ARG A 144 28.21 -14.36 -11.67
CA ARG A 144 27.76 -13.68 -12.89
C ARG A 144 27.74 -12.15 -12.75
N LYS A 145 27.89 -11.63 -11.53
CA LYS A 145 27.76 -10.20 -11.19
C LYS A 145 26.43 -9.60 -11.68
N CYS A 146 25.37 -10.40 -11.70
CA CYS A 146 24.05 -10.02 -12.21
C CYS A 146 22.98 -10.24 -11.15
N ILE A 147 21.94 -9.39 -11.17
CA ILE A 147 20.76 -9.57 -10.34
C ILE A 147 19.76 -10.46 -11.08
N PHE A 148 19.24 -11.46 -10.38
CA PHE A 148 18.11 -12.26 -10.84
C PHE A 148 16.85 -11.76 -10.14
N TRP A 149 15.94 -11.18 -10.91
CA TRP A 149 14.69 -10.61 -10.44
C TRP A 149 13.59 -11.65 -10.42
N ARG A 150 12.76 -11.61 -9.37
CA ARG A 150 11.41 -12.15 -9.44
C ARG A 150 10.52 -11.13 -10.14
N ILE A 151 9.74 -11.57 -11.14
CA ILE A 151 8.78 -10.74 -11.85
C ILE A 151 7.42 -11.43 -11.81
N GLU A 152 6.42 -10.74 -11.30
CA GLU A 152 5.02 -11.15 -11.37
C GLU A 152 4.30 -10.38 -12.47
N TRP A 153 3.66 -11.09 -13.38
CA TRP A 153 2.89 -10.55 -14.50
C TRP A 153 1.41 -10.65 -14.16
N THR A 154 0.70 -9.56 -14.38
CA THR A 154 -0.75 -9.48 -14.22
C THR A 154 -1.34 -8.95 -15.52
N PHE A 155 -2.41 -9.57 -16.00
CA PHE A 155 -3.00 -9.24 -17.29
C PHE A 155 -4.34 -8.55 -17.07
N GLU A 156 -4.48 -7.33 -17.58
CA GLU A 156 -5.67 -6.51 -17.36
C GLU A 156 -6.93 -7.20 -17.89
N GLY A 157 -8.02 -7.16 -17.12
CA GLY A 157 -9.27 -7.84 -17.48
C GLY A 157 -9.27 -9.36 -17.25
N THR A 158 -8.20 -9.95 -16.69
CA THR A 158 -8.16 -11.36 -16.30
C THR A 158 -7.62 -11.53 -14.88
N ASP A 159 -7.98 -12.64 -14.21
CA ASP A 159 -7.42 -13.01 -12.90
C ASP A 159 -6.13 -13.85 -13.04
N VAL A 160 -5.52 -13.83 -14.22
CA VAL A 160 -4.31 -14.61 -14.50
C VAL A 160 -3.09 -13.89 -13.93
N ARG A 161 -2.32 -14.61 -13.11
CA ARG A 161 -1.03 -14.16 -12.59
C ARG A 161 0.06 -15.16 -12.97
N ILE A 162 1.07 -14.70 -13.72
CA ILE A 162 2.22 -15.51 -14.12
C ILE A 162 3.46 -15.05 -13.37
N VAL A 163 4.29 -15.97 -12.90
CA VAL A 163 5.48 -15.64 -12.09
C VAL A 163 6.74 -16.18 -12.75
N ASN A 164 7.70 -15.30 -13.04
CA ASN A 164 9.08 -15.70 -13.31
C ASN A 164 9.92 -15.52 -12.05
N ALA A 165 10.41 -16.62 -11.49
CA ALA A 165 11.16 -16.58 -10.23
C ALA A 165 12.61 -16.08 -10.39
N ARG A 166 13.20 -16.19 -11.59
CA ARG A 166 14.63 -15.92 -11.86
C ARG A 166 14.85 -15.31 -13.24
N VAL A 167 14.61 -14.02 -13.37
CA VAL A 167 14.83 -13.25 -14.60
C VAL A 167 16.18 -12.55 -14.54
N ASP A 168 17.04 -12.76 -15.54
CA ASP A 168 18.33 -12.07 -15.64
C ASP A 168 18.12 -10.57 -15.92
N GLU A 169 18.81 -9.69 -15.20
CA GLU A 169 18.71 -8.23 -15.39
C GLU A 169 19.05 -7.75 -16.81
N ASN A 170 19.83 -8.53 -17.57
CA ASN A 170 20.21 -8.18 -18.95
C ASN A 170 19.23 -8.75 -19.99
N SER A 171 18.21 -9.49 -19.57
CA SER A 171 17.15 -9.95 -20.48
C SER A 171 16.18 -8.82 -20.84
N THR A 172 15.52 -8.95 -21.99
CA THR A 172 14.50 -8.02 -22.47
C THR A 172 13.11 -8.48 -22.05
N LEU A 173 12.21 -7.54 -21.76
CA LEU A 173 10.83 -7.86 -21.38
C LEU A 173 10.07 -8.55 -22.53
N LYS A 174 10.36 -8.19 -23.78
CA LYS A 174 9.83 -8.84 -24.99
C LYS A 174 10.02 -10.35 -24.96
N SER A 175 11.27 -10.80 -24.74
CA SER A 175 11.61 -12.22 -24.74
C SER A 175 10.92 -13.02 -23.62
N LEU A 176 10.58 -12.36 -22.51
CA LEU A 176 9.89 -12.99 -21.38
C LEU A 176 8.41 -13.16 -21.69
N ILE A 177 7.78 -12.15 -22.29
CA ILE A 177 6.37 -12.18 -22.69
C ILE A 177 6.14 -13.18 -23.81
N GLU A 178 7.02 -13.21 -24.83
CA GLU A 178 6.96 -14.19 -25.92
C GLU A 178 6.91 -15.62 -25.36
N LYS A 179 7.79 -15.94 -24.41
CA LYS A 179 7.83 -17.24 -23.72
C LYS A 179 6.59 -17.56 -22.90
N HIS A 180 5.81 -16.57 -22.49
CA HIS A 180 4.55 -16.76 -21.77
C HIS A 180 3.39 -17.08 -22.71
N PHE A 181 3.47 -16.60 -23.95
CA PHE A 181 2.47 -16.88 -24.99
C PHE A 181 2.77 -18.13 -25.81
N GLU A 182 4.01 -18.64 -25.77
CA GLU A 182 4.36 -19.94 -26.31
C GLU A 182 3.52 -21.07 -25.67
N ALA A 183 2.74 -21.76 -26.50
CA ALA A 183 1.90 -22.87 -26.07
C ALA A 183 2.75 -24.05 -25.59
N ARG A 184 2.94 -24.14 -24.28
CA ARG A 184 3.48 -25.32 -23.60
C ARG A 184 2.36 -26.09 -22.90
N ALA A 185 2.51 -27.41 -22.81
CA ALA A 185 1.48 -28.33 -22.33
C ALA A 185 0.98 -28.01 -20.91
N ASP A 186 1.81 -27.37 -20.09
CA ASP A 186 1.53 -26.91 -18.73
C ASP A 186 0.73 -25.59 -18.67
N ASN A 187 0.82 -24.74 -19.69
CA ASN A 187 0.26 -23.38 -19.70
C ASN A 187 -1.01 -23.24 -20.55
N VAL A 188 -1.52 -24.31 -21.15
CA VAL A 188 -2.70 -24.26 -22.04
C VAL A 188 -3.93 -23.61 -21.38
N PRO A 189 -4.32 -23.93 -20.13
CA PRO A 189 -5.48 -23.29 -19.49
C PRO A 189 -5.28 -21.79 -19.21
N VAL A 190 -4.03 -21.37 -19.00
CA VAL A 190 -3.67 -19.97 -18.79
C VAL A 190 -3.73 -19.21 -20.12
N ILE A 191 -3.17 -19.81 -21.17
CA ILE A 191 -3.19 -19.27 -22.53
C ILE A 191 -4.61 -19.13 -23.07
N THR A 192 -5.54 -20.04 -22.72
CA THR A 192 -6.94 -19.91 -23.12
C THR A 192 -7.65 -18.74 -22.44
N GLN A 193 -7.29 -18.41 -21.20
CA GLN A 193 -7.79 -17.21 -20.51
C GLN A 193 -7.16 -15.93 -21.09
N LEU A 194 -5.92 -16.02 -21.57
CA LEU A 194 -5.19 -14.92 -22.21
C LEU A 194 -5.44 -14.81 -23.73
N ARG A 195 -6.49 -15.44 -24.28
CA ARG A 195 -6.81 -15.43 -25.72
C ARG A 195 -6.89 -14.02 -26.33
N HIS A 196 -7.34 -13.05 -25.54
CA HIS A 196 -7.42 -11.65 -25.97
C HIS A 196 -6.02 -11.05 -26.20
N PHE A 197 -5.03 -11.47 -25.43
CA PHE A 197 -3.65 -11.01 -25.54
C PHE A 197 -2.84 -11.82 -26.56
N THR A 198 -3.10 -13.13 -26.70
CA THR A 198 -2.36 -13.99 -27.66
C THR A 198 -2.78 -13.78 -29.11
N ARG A 199 -3.97 -13.24 -29.36
CA ARG A 199 -4.44 -12.88 -30.71
C ARG A 199 -3.89 -11.56 -31.22
N CYS A 200 -3.48 -10.68 -30.31
CA CYS A 200 -2.88 -9.40 -30.65
C CYS A 200 -1.38 -9.57 -30.92
N HIS A 201 -0.81 -8.71 -31.76
CA HIS A 201 0.64 -8.64 -31.87
C HIS A 201 1.23 -8.04 -30.59
N ILE A 202 2.42 -8.49 -30.22
CA ILE A 202 3.12 -7.99 -29.02
C ILE A 202 3.31 -6.47 -29.05
N THR A 203 3.42 -5.88 -30.23
CA THR A 203 3.51 -4.42 -30.44
C THR A 203 2.28 -3.65 -29.98
N GLU A 204 1.12 -4.31 -29.86
CA GLU A 204 -0.10 -3.70 -29.35
C GLU A 204 -0.19 -3.75 -27.82
N LEU A 205 0.73 -4.46 -27.16
CA LEU A 205 0.77 -4.54 -25.71
C LEU A 205 1.55 -3.38 -25.12
N LYS A 206 1.13 -2.93 -23.94
CA LYS A 206 1.87 -1.98 -23.11
C LYS A 206 2.10 -2.57 -21.74
N LEU A 207 3.28 -2.29 -21.21
CA LEU A 207 3.74 -2.79 -19.93
C LEU A 207 3.79 -1.66 -18.93
N TYR A 208 3.20 -1.87 -17.76
CA TYR A 208 3.12 -0.86 -16.72
C TYR A 208 3.70 -1.39 -15.42
N PHE A 209 4.55 -0.59 -14.78
CA PHE A 209 5.12 -0.87 -13.46
C PHE A 209 4.69 0.22 -12.49
N GLN A 210 3.99 -0.16 -11.42
CA GLN A 210 3.47 0.82 -10.46
C GLN A 210 4.61 1.60 -9.81
N LYS A 211 4.51 2.93 -9.83
CA LYS A 211 5.38 3.82 -9.06
C LYS A 211 5.01 3.68 -7.59
N GLU A 212 6.01 3.48 -6.74
CA GLU A 212 5.87 3.56 -5.30
C GLU A 212 7.09 4.34 -4.75
N PRO A 213 6.92 5.26 -3.79
CA PRO A 213 5.66 5.70 -3.17
C PRO A 213 4.83 6.62 -4.09
N CYS A 214 3.50 6.58 -3.95
CA CYS A 214 2.56 7.51 -4.58
C CYS A 214 1.88 8.38 -3.52
N GLU A 215 1.65 9.64 -3.85
CA GLU A 215 0.91 10.57 -2.99
C GLU A 215 -0.60 10.26 -2.99
N GLY A 216 -1.20 10.23 -1.81
CA GLY A 216 -2.67 10.16 -1.66
C GLY A 216 -3.33 8.89 -2.21
N ASN A 217 -2.64 7.74 -2.20
CA ASN A 217 -3.14 6.45 -2.71
C ASN A 217 -3.53 6.45 -4.21
N LYS A 218 -3.14 7.49 -4.96
CA LYS A 218 -3.33 7.56 -6.41
C LYS A 218 -2.31 6.62 -7.06
N LYS A 219 -2.77 5.54 -7.69
CA LYS A 219 -1.88 4.59 -8.37
C LYS A 219 -1.37 5.23 -9.66
N ILE A 220 -0.07 5.49 -9.73
CA ILE A 220 0.62 6.02 -10.90
C ILE A 220 1.57 4.94 -11.41
N TYR A 221 1.78 4.84 -12.72
CA TYR A 221 2.57 3.78 -13.34
C TYR A 221 3.70 4.34 -14.22
N TYR A 222 4.79 3.60 -14.33
CA TYR A 222 5.80 3.78 -15.37
C TYR A 222 5.44 2.89 -16.55
N GLU A 223 5.38 3.46 -17.76
CA GLU A 223 5.36 2.66 -18.99
C GLU A 223 6.75 2.06 -19.19
N LEU A 224 6.81 0.75 -19.42
CA LEU A 224 8.04 0.01 -19.65
C LEU A 224 8.18 -0.29 -21.14
N ASP A 225 9.41 -0.10 -21.64
CA ASP A 225 9.77 -0.47 -23.01
C ASP A 225 10.07 -1.98 -23.10
N MET A 226 9.71 -2.58 -24.24
CA MET A 226 9.85 -4.01 -24.47
C MET A 226 11.25 -4.43 -24.92
N GLU A 227 11.96 -3.53 -25.62
CA GLU A 227 13.26 -3.83 -26.25
C GLU A 227 14.43 -3.57 -25.29
N SER A 228 14.25 -2.63 -24.36
CA SER A 228 15.19 -2.34 -23.29
C SER A 228 15.36 -3.51 -22.31
N THR A 229 16.55 -3.60 -21.71
CA THR A 229 16.84 -4.58 -20.66
C THR A 229 16.12 -4.23 -19.35
N VAL A 230 15.83 -5.24 -18.53
CA VAL A 230 15.26 -5.04 -17.18
C VAL A 230 16.12 -4.08 -16.35
N ARG A 231 17.45 -4.19 -16.45
CA ARG A 231 18.40 -3.30 -15.77
C ARG A 231 18.19 -1.83 -16.13
N SER A 232 18.14 -1.50 -17.42
CA SER A 232 17.93 -0.13 -17.89
C SER A 232 16.57 0.40 -17.46
N GLN A 233 15.53 -0.43 -17.62
CA GLN A 233 14.16 -0.08 -17.27
C GLN A 233 13.92 0.20 -15.79
N LEU A 234 14.73 -0.41 -14.90
CA LEU A 234 14.67 -0.20 -13.46
C LEU A 234 15.57 0.92 -12.94
N SER A 235 16.47 1.45 -13.78
CA SER A 235 17.35 2.55 -13.39
C SER A 235 16.53 3.76 -12.95
N HIS A 236 16.93 4.36 -11.83
CA HIS A 236 16.25 5.46 -11.15
C HIS A 236 14.82 5.15 -10.65
N LYS A 237 14.43 3.87 -10.59
CA LYS A 237 13.13 3.45 -10.06
C LYS A 237 13.27 2.78 -8.69
N THR A 238 12.17 2.79 -7.95
CA THR A 238 12.07 2.10 -6.65
C THR A 238 11.28 0.81 -6.83
N VAL A 239 11.84 -0.30 -6.35
CA VAL A 239 11.23 -1.63 -6.38
C VAL A 239 10.97 -2.08 -4.95
N PHE A 240 9.70 -2.40 -4.66
CA PHE A 240 9.30 -2.99 -3.38
C PHE A 240 9.31 -4.51 -3.47
N GLU A 241 10.38 -5.12 -2.93
CA GLU A 241 10.67 -6.55 -2.83
C GLU A 241 10.96 -7.25 -4.16
N PHE A 242 10.03 -7.15 -5.12
CA PHE A 242 10.15 -7.68 -6.48
C PHE A 242 9.17 -6.95 -7.42
N LEU A 243 9.35 -7.12 -8.74
CA LEU A 243 8.55 -6.40 -9.74
C LEU A 243 7.16 -7.01 -9.92
N VAL A 244 6.16 -6.15 -10.04
CA VAL A 244 4.82 -6.51 -10.52
C VAL A 244 4.56 -5.71 -11.78
N ILE A 245 4.46 -6.38 -12.92
CA ILE A 245 4.23 -5.78 -14.23
C ILE A 245 2.77 -6.04 -14.63
N HIS A 246 2.07 -4.97 -14.99
CA HIS A 246 0.73 -5.01 -15.54
C HIS A 246 0.83 -4.98 -17.07
N VAL A 247 0.21 -5.95 -17.72
CA VAL A 247 0.11 -6.05 -19.18
C VAL A 247 -1.28 -5.61 -19.58
N ALA A 248 -1.37 -4.60 -20.44
CA ALA A 248 -2.63 -4.14 -21.01
C ALA A 248 -2.50 -3.92 -22.52
N LEU A 249 -3.63 -3.87 -23.21
CA LEU A 249 -3.67 -3.50 -24.62
C LEU A 249 -3.49 -1.98 -24.76
N SER A 250 -2.85 -1.56 -25.84
CA SER A 250 -2.65 -0.13 -26.16
C SER A 250 -3.95 0.64 -26.31
N ALA A 251 -5.08 -0.05 -26.54
CA ALA A 251 -6.41 0.52 -26.63
C ALA A 251 -6.99 0.97 -25.28
N ASP A 252 -6.48 0.45 -24.14
CA ASP A 252 -6.99 0.73 -22.79
C ASP A 252 -5.99 1.51 -21.90
N PRO A 253 -5.43 2.66 -22.34
CA PRO A 253 -4.44 3.40 -21.54
C PRO A 253 -5.07 4.11 -20.33
N VAL A 254 -6.40 4.29 -20.32
CA VAL A 254 -7.12 5.10 -19.32
C VAL A 254 -6.99 4.55 -17.90
N LYS A 255 -6.74 3.25 -17.74
CA LYS A 255 -6.61 2.60 -16.43
C LYS A 255 -5.25 2.83 -15.75
N PHE A 256 -4.24 3.25 -16.50
CA PHE A 256 -2.86 3.37 -16.03
C PHE A 256 -2.35 4.79 -16.26
N PRO A 257 -2.58 5.74 -15.34
CA PRO A 257 -2.02 7.08 -15.47
C PRO A 257 -0.49 6.98 -15.42
N VAL A 258 0.15 7.30 -16.54
CA VAL A 258 1.60 7.14 -16.72
C VAL A 258 2.33 8.38 -16.20
N VAL A 259 3.47 8.17 -15.53
CA VAL A 259 4.43 9.24 -15.26
C VAL A 259 5.01 9.71 -16.59
N ILE A 260 4.58 10.87 -17.08
CA ILE A 260 5.31 11.59 -18.12
C ILE A 260 6.59 12.07 -17.44
N SER A 261 7.74 11.55 -17.86
CA SER A 261 9.04 11.95 -17.32
C SER A 261 9.19 13.46 -17.50
N GLN A 262 9.11 14.24 -16.42
CA GLN A 262 9.67 15.57 -16.45
C GLN A 262 11.19 15.42 -16.65
N PRO A 263 11.81 16.23 -17.53
CA PRO A 263 13.27 16.27 -17.61
C PRO A 263 13.84 16.53 -16.22
N PRO A 264 15.04 16.01 -15.91
CA PRO A 264 15.67 16.23 -14.61
C PRO A 264 15.64 17.74 -14.31
N PRO A 265 15.20 18.16 -13.12
CA PRO A 265 15.25 19.57 -12.75
C PRO A 265 16.69 20.06 -12.97
N PRO A 266 16.89 21.23 -13.62
CA PRO A 266 18.23 21.77 -13.82
C PRO A 266 18.94 21.78 -12.47
N ALA A 267 20.18 21.29 -12.45
CA ALA A 267 20.99 21.18 -11.25
C ALA A 267 20.81 22.45 -10.41
N ALA A 268 20.32 22.29 -9.17
CA ALA A 268 20.15 23.41 -8.28
C ALA A 268 21.48 24.18 -8.25
N PRO A 269 21.47 25.51 -8.42
CA PRO A 269 22.68 26.29 -8.28
C PRO A 269 23.32 25.93 -6.95
N ALA A 270 24.62 25.68 -6.97
CA ALA A 270 25.37 25.31 -5.78
C ALA A 270 24.98 26.26 -4.64
N PRO A 271 24.71 25.74 -3.42
CA PRO A 271 24.39 26.60 -2.30
C PRO A 271 25.50 27.64 -2.18
N PRO A 272 25.16 28.93 -1.95
CA PRO A 272 26.17 29.95 -1.77
C PRO A 272 27.13 29.48 -0.69
N VAL A 273 28.42 29.46 -1.03
CA VAL A 273 29.49 29.22 -0.08
C VAL A 273 29.43 30.38 0.89
N PHE A 274 28.76 30.19 2.02
CA PHE A 274 28.87 31.12 3.13
C PHE A 274 30.27 30.95 3.71
N GLU A 275 31.14 31.92 3.42
CA GLU A 275 32.38 32.09 4.16
C GLU A 275 32.04 32.23 5.64
N VAL A 276 32.40 31.20 6.41
CA VAL A 276 32.22 31.18 7.85
C VAL A 276 33.27 32.12 8.44
N ASN A 277 32.86 33.35 8.76
CA ASN A 277 33.66 34.19 9.63
C ASN A 277 33.65 33.59 11.05
N PRO A 278 34.79 33.54 11.76
CA PRO A 278 34.86 32.91 13.07
C PRO A 278 34.14 33.77 14.13
N VAL A 279 33.21 33.12 14.82
CA VAL A 279 32.84 33.16 16.24
C VAL A 279 32.84 34.53 16.94
N ASP A 280 31.69 34.94 17.47
CA ASP A 280 31.46 35.20 18.91
C ASP A 280 30.04 35.76 19.09
N GLU A 281 29.13 34.93 19.60
CA GLU A 281 28.00 35.28 20.50
C GLU A 281 27.00 34.12 20.55
N GLU A 282 26.92 33.44 21.70
CA GLU A 282 25.90 32.44 21.99
C GLU A 282 24.52 33.12 22.12
N PRO A 283 23.47 32.66 21.41
CA PRO A 283 22.14 33.20 21.62
C PRO A 283 21.54 32.64 22.92
N GLN A 284 21.29 33.54 23.88
CA GLN A 284 20.57 33.24 25.12
C GLN A 284 19.18 32.65 24.81
N GLY A 285 18.99 31.37 25.16
CA GLY A 285 17.68 30.74 25.18
C GLY A 285 16.79 31.39 26.24
N LYS A 286 15.60 31.84 25.83
CA LYS A 286 14.58 32.30 26.77
C LYS A 286 14.01 31.10 27.52
N PHE A 287 14.25 31.06 28.83
CA PHE A 287 13.64 30.09 29.74
C PHE A 287 12.12 30.25 29.76
N PHE A 288 11.42 29.12 29.67
CA PHE A 288 9.99 28.99 29.88
C PHE A 288 9.69 29.25 31.37
N ARG A 289 8.77 30.14 31.68
CA ARG A 289 8.38 30.50 33.05
C ARG A 289 7.23 29.58 33.45
N GLU A 290 7.46 28.71 34.43
CA GLU A 290 6.38 27.98 35.12
C GLU A 290 5.55 29.00 35.90
N GLU A 291 4.23 28.98 35.69
CA GLU A 291 3.28 29.76 36.50
C GLU A 291 2.92 28.94 37.73
N ASP A 292 3.28 29.46 38.91
CA ASP A 292 2.86 28.92 40.20
C ASP A 292 1.35 29.09 40.35
N ILE A 293 0.63 27.97 40.55
CA ILE A 293 -0.79 27.96 40.88
C ILE A 293 -0.92 28.31 42.36
N GLU A 294 -1.48 29.48 42.68
CA GLU A 294 -1.82 29.86 44.06
C GLU A 294 -2.92 28.93 44.61
N GLU A 295 -2.59 28.18 45.66
CA GLU A 295 -3.55 27.44 46.47
C GLU A 295 -4.46 28.45 47.20
N GLY A 296 -5.73 28.51 46.79
CA GLY A 296 -6.75 29.31 47.46
C GLY A 296 -7.00 28.84 48.88
N GLU A 297 -6.98 29.78 49.82
CA GLU A 297 -7.23 29.60 51.25
C GLU A 297 -8.56 28.89 51.53
N PHE A 298 -8.47 27.79 52.29
CA PHE A 298 -9.58 27.15 52.95
C PHE A 298 -9.90 27.96 54.22
N VAL A 299 -11.05 28.64 54.25
CA VAL A 299 -11.56 29.29 55.46
C VAL A 299 -12.51 28.32 56.17
N PRO A 300 -12.39 28.12 57.51
CA PRO A 300 -13.03 27.06 58.28
C PRO A 300 -14.56 27.11 58.37
#